data_AF-A0A4S4KK16-F1
#
_entry.id   AF-A0A4S4KK16-F1
#
_cell.length_a   1.000
_cell.length_b   1.000
_cell.length_c   1.000
_cell.angle_alpha   90.00
_cell.angle_beta   90.00
_cell.angle_gamma   90.00
#
_symmetry.space_group_name_H-M   'P 1'
#
loop_
_entity.id
_entity.type
_entity.pdbx_description
1 polymer ?
#
loop_
_entity_poly.entity_id
_entity_poly.type
_entity_poly.pdbx_seq_one_letter_code
_entity_poly.pdbx_strand_id
1 'polypeptide(L)'
;SLPHGEVSQSYQVAPFNAFVKFDNSTPPTTIYNSTITKFNSFTGTALQQGISAVTLVDFDNYNNSNYAMYGIEYWSDMANRDDGYITWYSQGEKAWTVTSASIGPDSVSQISQRLITEEPMANMAPTIQPKQYMILNLGMSPSFEAQDFAHLVFPSKMYIDYVRVYQRSDVKEGVTCNPSHHPTADYINAHINAYTNPNLTTWSSAGYSYPRNSQYDGC
;
A
#
# COMPACT_ATOMS: atom_id res chain seq x y z
N SER A 1 5.60 12.67 28.51
CA SER A 1 4.35 11.94 28.17
C SER A 1 4.62 10.46 28.35
N LEU A 2 3.61 9.67 28.71
CA LEU A 2 3.74 8.21 28.61
C LEU A 2 3.84 7.85 27.11
N PRO A 3 4.72 6.93 26.71
CA PRO A 3 4.72 6.42 25.35
C PRO A 3 3.37 5.75 25.07
N HIS A 4 2.71 6.14 23.98
CA HIS A 4 1.44 5.59 23.52
C HIS A 4 1.69 4.90 22.20
N GLY A 5 1.24 3.65 22.06
CA GLY A 5 1.29 2.94 20.79
C GLY A 5 0.50 3.66 19.69
N GLU A 6 1.06 3.65 18.49
CA GLU A 6 0.45 4.19 17.28
C GLU A 6 0.43 3.11 16.19
N VAL A 7 -0.63 3.06 15.40
CA VAL A 7 -0.68 2.28 14.17
C VAL A 7 -0.42 3.19 12.98
N SER A 8 0.63 2.88 12.21
CA SER A 8 0.93 3.56 10.95
C SER A 8 0.11 2.95 9.83
N GLN A 9 -0.63 3.80 9.13
CA GLN A 9 -1.50 3.45 8.02
C GLN A 9 -0.96 4.20 6.80
N SER A 10 -0.48 3.48 5.80
CA SER A 10 0.32 4.08 4.73
C SER A 10 -0.02 3.52 3.36
N TYR A 11 0.03 4.39 2.36
CA TYR A 11 0.00 4.05 0.94
C TYR A 11 1.31 4.53 0.29
N GLN A 12 2.11 3.60 -0.20
CA GLN A 12 3.36 3.90 -0.90
C GLN A 12 3.06 4.19 -2.37
N VAL A 13 3.61 5.28 -2.89
CA VAL A 13 3.34 5.71 -4.27
C VAL A 13 4.62 5.96 -5.02
N ALA A 14 4.59 5.67 -6.31
CA ALA A 14 5.57 6.12 -7.30
C ALA A 14 4.81 6.54 -8.57
N PRO A 15 5.34 7.46 -9.39
CA PRO A 15 6.54 8.28 -9.16
C PRO A 15 6.40 9.23 -7.96
N PHE A 16 7.50 9.77 -7.43
CA PHE A 16 7.51 10.58 -6.20
C PHE A 16 7.38 12.09 -6.48
N ASN A 17 6.47 12.76 -5.77
CA ASN A 17 6.33 14.21 -5.80
C ASN A 17 7.59 14.91 -5.30
N ALA A 18 7.80 16.13 -5.80
CA ALA A 18 8.77 17.05 -5.28
C ALA A 18 8.58 17.19 -3.76
N PHE A 19 9.69 17.02 -3.05
CA PHE A 19 9.73 17.09 -1.58
C PHE A 19 8.84 16.06 -0.87
N VAL A 20 8.44 14.96 -1.53
CA VAL A 20 7.60 13.89 -0.97
C VAL A 20 6.31 14.39 -0.31
N LYS A 21 5.72 15.46 -0.89
CA LYS A 21 4.47 16.06 -0.40
C LYS A 21 3.27 15.48 -1.13
N PHE A 22 2.17 15.29 -0.41
CA PHE A 22 0.86 14.95 -0.95
C PHE A 22 -0.16 16.01 -0.51
N ASP A 23 -1.31 16.07 -1.18
CA ASP A 23 -2.38 16.99 -0.79
C ASP A 23 -3.06 16.47 0.48
N ASN A 24 -2.79 17.12 1.60
CA ASN A 24 -3.32 16.78 2.91
C ASN A 24 -4.58 17.59 3.28
N SER A 25 -5.13 18.35 2.33
CA SER A 25 -6.38 19.09 2.50
C SER A 25 -7.60 18.19 2.34
N THR A 26 -8.72 18.62 2.92
CA THR A 26 -10.04 18.00 2.74
C THR A 26 -10.78 18.72 1.60
N PRO A 27 -11.47 18.03 0.68
CA PRO A 27 -11.80 16.60 0.69
C PRO A 27 -10.77 15.58 0.17
N PRO A 28 -9.68 15.92 -0.56
CA PRO A 28 -8.76 14.91 -1.10
C PRO A 28 -8.30 13.89 -0.06
N THR A 29 -7.88 14.39 1.10
CA THR A 29 -7.47 13.61 2.26
C THR A 29 -8.29 14.00 3.48
N THR A 30 -8.94 13.02 4.09
CA THR A 30 -9.88 13.25 5.20
C THR A 30 -9.42 12.46 6.42
N ILE A 31 -9.16 13.16 7.54
CA ILE A 31 -9.02 12.54 8.86
C ILE A 31 -10.37 12.65 9.58
N TYR A 32 -10.91 11.54 10.06
CA TYR A 32 -12.24 11.53 10.68
C TYR A 32 -12.22 11.89 12.17
N ASN A 33 -11.13 11.59 12.87
CA ASN A 33 -10.95 11.96 14.27
C ASN A 33 -9.54 12.51 14.53
N SER A 34 -9.40 13.83 14.47
CA SER A 34 -8.13 14.53 14.65
C SER A 34 -7.61 14.55 16.08
N THR A 35 -8.37 14.02 17.06
CA THR A 35 -7.90 13.91 18.45
C THR A 35 -6.96 12.71 18.66
N ILE A 36 -7.08 11.68 17.81
CA ILE A 36 -6.29 10.44 17.89
C ILE A 36 -5.55 10.10 16.59
N THR A 37 -5.93 10.71 15.47
CA THR A 37 -5.31 10.49 14.16
C THR A 37 -4.64 11.77 13.69
N LYS A 38 -3.40 11.66 13.22
CA LYS A 38 -2.63 12.77 12.64
C LYS A 38 -1.84 12.26 11.43
N PHE A 39 -1.52 13.15 10.49
CA PHE A 39 -0.59 12.81 9.42
C PHE A 39 0.77 12.42 10.00
N ASN A 40 1.37 11.40 9.38
CA ASN A 40 2.69 10.94 9.78
C ASN A 40 3.71 12.03 9.46
N SER A 41 4.64 12.28 10.40
CA SER A 41 5.71 13.26 10.21
C SER A 41 6.73 12.81 9.17
N PHE A 42 6.83 11.50 8.93
CA PHE A 42 7.65 10.93 7.87
C PHE A 42 6.81 10.63 6.63
N THR A 43 7.05 11.36 5.54
CA THR A 43 6.38 11.16 4.24
C THR A 43 7.29 10.55 3.18
N GLY A 44 8.55 10.23 3.52
CA GLY A 44 9.47 9.51 2.65
C GLY A 44 10.86 10.14 2.54
N THR A 45 11.59 9.75 1.50
CA THR A 45 12.93 10.25 1.14
C THR A 45 13.01 10.47 -0.37
N ALA A 46 14.16 10.83 -0.93
CA ALA A 46 14.35 10.84 -2.38
C ALA A 46 14.10 9.48 -3.06
N LEU A 47 14.05 8.38 -2.29
CA LEU A 47 13.90 7.01 -2.79
C LEU A 47 12.53 6.38 -2.47
N GLN A 48 11.66 7.07 -1.73
CA GLN A 48 10.33 6.56 -1.38
C GLN A 48 9.37 7.72 -1.08
N GLN A 49 8.08 7.56 -1.39
CA GLN A 49 7.04 8.46 -0.93
C GLN A 49 5.87 7.67 -0.33
N GLY A 50 5.57 7.98 0.94
CA GLY A 50 4.44 7.43 1.67
C GLY A 50 3.38 8.48 1.95
N ILE A 51 2.13 8.15 1.63
CA ILE A 51 0.96 8.91 2.04
C ILE A 51 0.48 8.23 3.31
N SER A 52 0.60 8.91 4.44
CA SER A 52 0.56 8.22 5.74
C SER A 52 -0.08 9.05 6.84
N ALA A 53 -0.84 8.35 7.68
CA ALA A 53 -1.32 8.85 8.96
C ALA A 53 -1.04 7.81 10.05
N VAL A 54 -0.95 8.30 11.28
CA VAL A 54 -0.81 7.47 12.49
C VAL A 54 -2.03 7.68 13.37
N THR A 55 -2.56 6.58 13.92
CA THR A 55 -3.69 6.59 14.85
C THR A 55 -3.25 5.99 16.18
N LEU A 56 -3.59 6.65 17.30
CA LEU A 56 -3.35 6.09 18.63
C LEU A 56 -4.08 4.76 18.82
N VAL A 57 -3.41 3.79 19.46
CA VAL A 57 -3.95 2.45 19.77
C VAL A 57 -4.32 2.38 21.25
N ASP A 58 -5.50 1.87 21.60
CA ASP A 58 -5.87 1.72 23.01
C ASP A 58 -4.90 0.78 23.75
N PHE A 59 -4.51 1.17 24.96
CA PHE A 59 -3.64 0.40 25.84
C PHE A 59 -4.24 -0.97 26.19
N ASP A 60 -5.56 -1.10 26.14
CA ASP A 60 -6.25 -2.35 26.40
C ASP A 60 -6.03 -3.41 25.29
N ASN A 61 -5.52 -3.02 24.12
CA ASN A 61 -5.24 -3.96 23.02
C ASN A 61 -3.87 -4.68 23.14
N TYR A 62 -3.19 -4.53 24.27
CA TYR A 62 -1.90 -5.19 24.55
C TYR A 62 -2.06 -6.31 25.58
N ASN A 63 -1.05 -7.17 25.70
CA ASN A 63 -0.90 -8.16 26.78
C ASN A 63 -2.08 -9.11 27.00
N ASN A 64 -2.71 -9.60 25.92
CA ASN A 64 -3.85 -10.53 25.99
C ASN A 64 -5.11 -9.97 26.67
N SER A 65 -5.26 -8.65 26.75
CA SER A 65 -6.43 -8.03 27.38
C SER A 65 -7.63 -7.94 26.41
N ASN A 66 -7.47 -7.30 25.25
CA ASN A 66 -8.52 -7.17 24.24
C ASN A 66 -8.00 -7.35 22.80
N TYR A 67 -8.95 -7.51 21.86
CA TYR A 67 -8.71 -7.46 20.42
C TYR A 67 -9.32 -6.17 19.84
N ALA A 68 -8.63 -5.58 18.87
CA ALA A 68 -9.13 -4.46 18.08
C ALA A 68 -9.22 -4.82 16.59
N MET A 69 -10.22 -4.28 15.91
CA MET A 69 -10.36 -4.44 14.46
C MET A 69 -9.55 -3.37 13.73
N TYR A 70 -8.71 -3.81 12.80
CA TYR A 70 -8.01 -2.96 11.84
C TYR A 70 -8.43 -3.36 10.43
N GLY A 71 -8.53 -2.37 9.54
CA GLY A 71 -9.04 -2.62 8.20
C GLY A 71 -8.53 -1.63 7.17
N ILE A 72 -8.57 -2.06 5.92
CA ILE A 72 -8.32 -1.23 4.75
C ILE A 72 -9.45 -1.51 3.78
N GLU A 73 -10.15 -0.46 3.39
CA GLU A 73 -11.07 -0.48 2.26
C GLU A 73 -10.35 0.17 1.09
N TYR A 74 -10.29 -0.55 -0.02
CA TYR A 74 -9.53 -0.16 -1.20
C TYR A 74 -10.45 -0.22 -2.41
N TRP A 75 -10.53 0.88 -3.16
CA TRP A 75 -11.35 0.96 -4.35
C TRP A 75 -10.64 1.67 -5.49
N SER A 76 -10.78 1.11 -6.68
CA SER A 76 -10.35 1.68 -7.94
C SER A 76 -11.40 1.33 -9.01
N ASP A 77 -11.62 2.25 -9.95
CA ASP A 77 -12.52 2.05 -11.09
C ASP A 77 -11.76 2.38 -12.37
N MET A 78 -11.59 1.39 -13.25
CA MET A 78 -10.89 1.58 -14.53
C MET A 78 -11.63 2.52 -15.47
N ALA A 79 -12.96 2.62 -15.35
CA ALA A 79 -13.77 3.53 -16.14
C ALA A 79 -13.70 4.97 -15.58
N ASN A 80 -13.55 5.13 -14.27
CA ASN A 80 -13.50 6.41 -13.57
C ASN A 80 -12.36 6.44 -12.54
N ARG A 81 -11.12 6.55 -13.03
CA ARG A 81 -9.90 6.46 -12.19
C ARG A 81 -9.82 7.51 -11.09
N ASP A 82 -10.51 8.64 -11.28
CA ASP A 82 -10.56 9.72 -10.30
C ASP A 82 -11.40 9.34 -9.06
N ASP A 83 -12.30 8.36 -9.16
CA ASP A 83 -13.15 7.89 -8.06
C ASP A 83 -12.41 6.93 -7.10
N GLY A 84 -11.15 6.61 -7.38
CA GLY A 84 -10.33 5.72 -6.56
C GLY A 84 -10.07 6.29 -5.16
N TYR A 85 -10.15 5.43 -4.15
CA TYR A 85 -9.88 5.80 -2.75
C TYR A 85 -9.32 4.64 -1.93
N ILE A 86 -8.69 4.99 -0.80
CA ILE A 86 -8.29 4.06 0.25
C ILE A 86 -8.75 4.63 1.58
N THR A 87 -9.52 3.86 2.35
CA THR A 87 -9.94 4.21 3.71
C THR A 87 -9.35 3.23 4.70
N TRP A 88 -8.66 3.74 5.72
CA TRP A 88 -8.15 2.93 6.82
C TRP A 88 -9.10 2.98 8.00
N TYR A 89 -9.20 1.83 8.67
CA TYR A 89 -9.98 1.65 9.87
C TYR A 89 -9.03 1.30 11.02
N SER A 90 -9.21 1.96 12.15
CA SER A 90 -8.47 1.70 13.39
C SER A 90 -9.47 1.44 14.50
N GLN A 91 -9.30 0.32 15.20
CA GLN A 91 -10.14 -0.05 16.34
C GLN A 91 -11.64 -0.04 16.02
N GLY A 92 -12.00 -0.50 14.82
CA GLY A 92 -13.39 -0.57 14.32
C GLY A 92 -13.94 0.72 13.72
N GLU A 93 -13.24 1.85 13.82
CA GLU A 93 -13.70 3.16 13.35
C GLU A 93 -12.91 3.63 12.12
N LYS A 94 -13.53 4.45 11.27
CA LYS A 94 -12.82 5.11 10.15
C LYS A 94 -11.76 6.05 10.73
N ALA A 95 -10.50 5.82 10.37
CA ALA A 95 -9.39 6.66 10.81
C ALA A 95 -9.19 7.82 9.83
N TRP A 96 -8.97 7.49 8.55
CA TRP A 96 -8.76 8.47 7.49
C TRP A 96 -8.94 7.86 6.09
N THR A 97 -9.10 8.73 5.09
CA THR A 97 -9.26 8.38 3.68
C THR A 97 -8.32 9.21 2.81
N VAL A 98 -7.75 8.58 1.78
CA VAL A 98 -7.09 9.24 0.64
C VAL A 98 -7.87 8.95 -0.62
N THR A 99 -7.82 9.87 -1.56
CA THR A 99 -8.40 9.73 -2.90
C THR A 99 -7.31 9.87 -3.95
N SER A 100 -7.65 9.61 -5.21
CA SER A 100 -6.80 9.94 -6.36
C SER A 100 -6.28 11.40 -6.30
N ALA A 101 -7.09 12.35 -5.81
CA ALA A 101 -6.73 13.75 -5.67
C ALA A 101 -5.63 13.99 -4.62
N SER A 102 -5.52 13.16 -3.58
CA SER A 102 -4.43 13.24 -2.59
C SER A 102 -3.06 13.13 -3.24
N ILE A 103 -2.97 12.38 -4.33
CA ILE A 103 -1.76 12.09 -5.10
C ILE A 103 -1.81 12.71 -6.51
N GLY A 104 -2.45 13.88 -6.60
CA GLY A 104 -2.60 14.65 -7.83
C GLY A 104 -1.29 14.99 -8.57
N PRO A 105 -1.41 15.66 -9.73
CA PRO A 105 -0.26 16.01 -10.56
C PRO A 105 0.71 16.92 -9.79
N ASP A 106 2.00 16.77 -10.12
CA ASP A 106 3.07 17.60 -9.60
C ASP A 106 3.91 18.15 -10.75
N SER A 107 3.75 19.43 -11.04
CA SER A 107 4.44 20.10 -12.13
C SER A 107 5.94 20.26 -11.89
N VAL A 108 6.40 20.23 -10.64
CA VAL A 108 7.83 20.36 -10.30
C VAL A 108 8.58 19.09 -10.70
N SER A 109 8.06 17.93 -10.32
CA SER A 109 8.59 16.62 -10.74
C SER A 109 8.08 16.16 -12.11
N GLN A 110 7.26 16.96 -12.79
CA GLN A 110 6.65 16.64 -14.10
C GLN A 110 5.81 15.34 -14.07
N ILE A 111 5.09 15.13 -12.97
CA ILE A 111 4.23 13.98 -12.75
C ILE A 111 2.79 14.36 -13.10
N SER A 112 2.15 13.59 -13.98
CA SER A 112 0.72 13.70 -14.26
C SER A 112 -0.13 13.09 -13.15
N GLN A 113 -1.46 13.27 -13.22
CA GLN A 113 -2.41 12.66 -12.29
C GLN A 113 -2.13 11.17 -12.11
N ARG A 114 -1.93 10.74 -10.86
CA ARG A 114 -1.80 9.33 -10.51
C ARG A 114 -3.16 8.77 -10.10
N LEU A 115 -3.30 7.46 -10.20
CA LEU A 115 -4.49 6.74 -9.78
C LEU A 115 -4.26 6.04 -8.43
N ILE A 116 -5.35 5.71 -7.73
CA ILE A 116 -5.31 4.64 -6.75
C ILE A 116 -5.18 3.33 -7.53
N THR A 117 -4.12 2.58 -7.29
CA THR A 117 -3.69 1.42 -8.10
C THR A 117 -4.85 0.47 -8.44
N GLU A 118 -5.01 0.12 -9.72
CA GLU A 118 -6.07 -0.80 -10.16
C GLU A 118 -5.80 -2.25 -9.71
N GLU A 119 -4.52 -2.56 -9.48
CA GLU A 119 -4.07 -3.84 -8.95
C GLU A 119 -3.36 -3.65 -7.60
N PRO A 120 -3.81 -4.30 -6.53
CA PRO A 120 -3.09 -4.27 -5.26
C PRO A 120 -1.77 -5.07 -5.37
N MET A 121 -0.67 -4.35 -5.58
CA MET A 121 0.67 -4.93 -5.74
C MET A 121 1.32 -5.22 -4.38
N ALA A 122 1.63 -6.49 -4.12
CA ALA A 122 2.64 -6.87 -3.12
C ALA A 122 3.91 -7.31 -3.86
N ASN A 123 5.05 -6.64 -3.61
CA ASN A 123 6.34 -7.02 -4.20
C ASN A 123 7.06 -8.03 -3.31
N MET A 124 6.88 -9.33 -3.56
CA MET A 124 7.87 -10.32 -3.12
C MET A 124 8.14 -11.32 -4.24
N ALA A 125 9.44 -11.48 -4.54
CA ALA A 125 10.18 -12.60 -5.12
C ALA A 125 9.43 -13.77 -5.83
N PRO A 126 10.09 -14.41 -6.81
CA PRO A 126 9.51 -14.88 -8.06
C PRO A 126 8.50 -16.00 -7.81
N THR A 127 7.23 -15.63 -7.71
CA THR A 127 6.13 -16.58 -7.85
C THR A 127 5.28 -16.11 -9.03
N ILE A 128 4.96 -17.04 -9.91
CA ILE A 128 4.53 -16.89 -11.31
C ILE A 128 3.18 -16.16 -11.49
N GLN A 129 2.66 -15.42 -10.52
CA GLN A 129 1.42 -14.65 -10.66
C GLN A 129 1.48 -13.38 -9.79
N PRO A 130 1.14 -12.18 -10.32
CA PRO A 130 0.82 -11.05 -9.46
C PRO A 130 -0.41 -11.46 -8.64
N LYS A 131 -0.24 -11.59 -7.34
CA LYS A 131 -1.34 -11.80 -6.42
C LYS A 131 -1.27 -10.70 -5.38
N GLN A 132 -2.44 -10.21 -5.01
CA GLN A 132 -2.60 -9.50 -3.76
C GLN A 132 -2.30 -10.47 -2.63
N TYR A 133 -1.26 -10.17 -1.86
CA TYR A 133 -0.94 -10.92 -0.64
C TYR A 133 -1.11 -10.00 0.56
N MET A 134 -1.74 -10.51 1.60
CA MET A 134 -1.69 -9.90 2.93
C MET A 134 -0.56 -10.55 3.71
N ILE A 135 0.30 -9.72 4.28
CA ILE A 135 1.38 -10.17 5.16
C ILE A 135 1.05 -9.68 6.56
N LEU A 136 1.03 -10.62 7.50
CA LEU A 136 0.82 -10.37 8.92
C LEU A 136 2.07 -10.88 9.64
N ASN A 137 2.88 -9.97 10.15
CA ASN A 137 4.15 -10.29 10.78
C ASN A 137 4.35 -9.50 12.08
N LEU A 138 5.12 -10.10 12.99
CA LEU A 138 5.64 -9.43 14.17
C LEU A 138 7.16 -9.33 14.03
N GLY A 139 7.68 -8.11 14.06
CA GLY A 139 9.11 -7.85 13.93
C GLY A 139 9.49 -6.53 14.57
N MET A 140 10.80 -6.31 14.70
CA MET A 140 11.38 -5.09 15.23
C MET A 140 12.43 -4.62 14.24
N SER A 141 12.53 -3.32 13.99
CA SER A 141 13.55 -2.76 13.12
C SER A 141 13.98 -1.39 13.61
N PRO A 142 15.29 -1.18 13.90
CA PRO A 142 15.83 0.11 14.33
C PRO A 142 15.60 1.25 13.32
N SER A 143 15.29 0.91 12.06
CA SER A 143 15.03 1.90 11.00
C SER A 143 13.64 2.52 11.07
N PHE A 144 12.72 1.98 11.88
CA PHE A 144 11.38 2.54 12.09
C PHE A 144 11.29 3.27 13.42
N GLU A 145 11.64 2.59 14.51
CA GLU A 145 11.64 3.15 15.87
C GLU A 145 12.81 2.57 16.67
N ALA A 146 13.29 3.31 17.67
CA ALA A 146 14.33 2.80 18.57
C ALA A 146 13.73 1.76 19.53
N GLN A 147 14.38 0.59 19.67
CA GLN A 147 13.91 -0.47 20.56
C GLN A 147 14.35 -0.21 22.01
N ASP A 148 13.38 -0.26 22.93
CA ASP A 148 13.64 -0.23 24.36
C ASP A 148 13.95 -1.63 24.91
N PHE A 149 15.17 -2.11 24.65
CA PHE A 149 15.60 -3.43 25.12
C PHE A 149 15.64 -3.59 26.65
N ALA A 150 15.61 -2.49 27.41
CA ALA A 150 15.59 -2.56 28.87
C ALA A 150 14.22 -2.98 29.42
N HIS A 151 13.14 -2.65 28.70
CA HIS A 151 11.76 -2.95 29.12
C HIS A 151 11.05 -3.99 28.24
N LEU A 152 11.64 -4.39 27.11
CA LEU A 152 11.10 -5.46 26.26
C LEU A 152 11.16 -6.83 26.97
N VAL A 153 10.01 -7.49 27.05
CA VAL A 153 9.88 -8.85 27.61
C VAL A 153 9.72 -9.85 26.47
N PHE A 154 10.61 -10.83 26.39
CA PHE A 154 10.57 -11.90 25.39
C PHE A 154 10.09 -13.23 25.97
N PRO A 155 9.35 -14.06 25.20
CA PRO A 155 8.91 -13.82 23.82
C PRO A 155 7.70 -12.88 23.71
N SER A 156 7.80 -11.85 22.85
CA SER A 156 6.66 -11.03 22.45
C SER A 156 5.78 -11.77 21.43
N LYS A 157 4.46 -11.52 21.48
CA LYS A 157 3.49 -12.24 20.64
C LYS A 157 2.49 -11.26 20.02
N MET A 158 2.09 -11.54 18.79
CA MET A 158 0.99 -10.88 18.08
C MET A 158 -0.10 -11.92 17.90
N TYR A 159 -1.31 -11.61 18.36
CA TYR A 159 -2.46 -12.50 18.26
C TYR A 159 -3.40 -12.01 17.17
N ILE A 160 -3.89 -12.94 16.37
CA ILE A 160 -4.82 -12.68 15.27
C ILE A 160 -5.98 -13.65 15.47
N ASP A 161 -7.14 -13.12 15.87
CA ASP A 161 -8.34 -13.92 16.07
C ASP A 161 -8.91 -14.39 14.73
N TYR A 162 -9.11 -13.46 13.80
CA TYR A 162 -9.56 -13.77 12.46
C TYR A 162 -9.08 -12.75 11.42
N VAL A 163 -9.14 -13.14 10.16
CA VAL A 163 -8.97 -12.27 8.99
C VAL A 163 -10.21 -12.43 8.11
N ARG A 164 -10.74 -11.31 7.61
CA ARG A 164 -11.84 -11.30 6.65
C ARG A 164 -11.43 -10.51 5.41
N VAL A 165 -11.78 -11.06 4.26
CA VAL A 165 -11.59 -10.43 2.95
C VAL A 165 -12.96 -10.32 2.32
N TYR A 166 -13.30 -9.11 1.88
CA TYR A 166 -14.56 -8.82 1.22
C TYR A 166 -14.26 -8.35 -0.19
N GLN A 167 -15.13 -8.75 -1.11
CA GLN A 167 -15.15 -8.23 -2.44
C GLN A 167 -16.53 -7.65 -2.72
N ARG A 168 -16.53 -6.51 -3.40
CA ARG A 168 -17.75 -5.89 -3.90
C ARG A 168 -18.46 -6.80 -4.90
N SER A 169 -19.75 -7.03 -4.66
CA SER A 169 -20.57 -7.97 -5.45
C SER A 169 -20.89 -7.48 -6.86
N ASP A 170 -20.75 -6.18 -7.10
CA ASP A 170 -20.96 -5.53 -8.40
C ASP A 170 -19.72 -5.57 -9.31
N VAL A 171 -18.57 -6.03 -8.80
CA VAL A 171 -17.33 -6.15 -9.60
C VAL A 171 -17.33 -7.46 -10.38
N LYS A 172 -17.29 -7.35 -11.71
CA LYS A 172 -17.07 -8.51 -12.59
C LYS A 172 -15.58 -8.84 -12.65
N GLU A 173 -15.24 -10.13 -12.72
CA GLU A 173 -13.86 -10.61 -12.86
C GLU A 173 -12.89 -10.21 -11.71
N GLY A 174 -13.34 -9.58 -10.62
CA GLY A 174 -12.42 -9.05 -9.61
C GLY A 174 -11.71 -10.07 -8.70
N VAL A 175 -11.93 -11.38 -8.87
CA VAL A 175 -11.15 -12.46 -8.19
C VAL A 175 -10.22 -13.18 -9.14
N THR A 176 -10.34 -12.97 -10.46
CA THR A 176 -9.48 -13.70 -11.40
C THR A 176 -8.09 -13.07 -11.44
N CYS A 177 -7.06 -13.92 -11.56
CA CYS A 177 -5.69 -13.49 -11.81
C CYS A 177 -5.43 -13.18 -13.30
N ASN A 178 -6.44 -13.35 -14.16
CA ASN A 178 -6.35 -13.11 -15.60
C ASN A 178 -7.67 -12.51 -16.12
N PRO A 179 -8.03 -11.29 -15.71
CA PRO A 179 -9.20 -10.62 -16.24
C PRO A 179 -9.02 -10.30 -17.73
N SER A 180 -10.12 -10.21 -18.48
CA SER A 180 -10.12 -9.96 -19.93
C SER A 180 -9.38 -8.68 -20.33
N HIS A 181 -9.37 -7.69 -19.44
CA HIS A 181 -8.74 -6.37 -19.60
C HIS A 181 -7.27 -6.35 -19.15
N HIS A 182 -6.80 -7.39 -18.44
CA HIS A 182 -5.38 -7.61 -18.12
C HIS A 182 -5.03 -9.08 -18.36
N PRO A 183 -4.61 -9.46 -19.58
CA PRO A 183 -4.28 -10.84 -19.94
C PRO A 183 -2.90 -11.24 -19.38
N THR A 184 -2.77 -11.15 -18.06
CA THR A 184 -1.56 -11.41 -17.28
C THR A 184 -1.00 -12.80 -17.57
N ALA A 185 -1.86 -13.81 -17.68
CA ALA A 185 -1.42 -15.17 -17.98
C ALA A 185 -0.77 -15.27 -19.37
N ASP A 186 -1.38 -14.64 -20.38
CA ASP A 186 -0.83 -14.63 -21.73
C ASP A 186 0.51 -13.88 -21.79
N TYR A 187 0.60 -12.74 -21.09
CA TYR A 187 1.85 -11.98 -20.99
C TYR A 187 2.97 -12.80 -20.34
N ILE A 188 2.70 -13.46 -19.22
CA ILE A 188 3.67 -14.32 -18.52
C ILE A 188 4.08 -15.49 -19.41
N ASN A 189 3.13 -16.15 -20.07
CA ASN A 189 3.41 -17.27 -20.97
C ASN A 189 4.28 -16.84 -22.16
N ALA A 190 4.03 -15.66 -22.73
CA ALA A 190 4.84 -15.09 -23.80
C ALA A 190 6.26 -14.70 -23.35
N HIS A 191 6.47 -14.50 -22.05
CA HIS A 191 7.75 -14.06 -21.46
C HIS A 191 8.30 -15.04 -20.42
N ILE A 192 7.97 -16.33 -20.53
CA ILE A 192 8.10 -17.30 -19.42
C ILE A 192 9.50 -17.35 -18.80
N ASN A 193 10.55 -17.22 -19.62
CA ASN A 193 11.95 -17.22 -19.16
C ASN A 193 12.24 -16.14 -18.11
N ALA A 194 11.61 -14.97 -18.20
CA ALA A 194 11.74 -13.89 -17.22
C ALA A 194 11.04 -14.22 -15.89
N TYR A 195 10.02 -15.09 -15.92
CA TYR A 195 9.19 -15.44 -14.76
C TYR A 195 9.56 -16.78 -14.11
N THR A 196 10.37 -17.61 -14.77
CA THR A 196 10.79 -18.92 -14.25
C THR A 196 12.25 -18.99 -13.82
N ASN A 197 13.08 -18.01 -14.18
CA ASN A 197 14.50 -18.01 -13.83
C ASN A 197 14.87 -16.80 -12.96
N PRO A 198 15.07 -16.99 -11.64
CA PRO A 198 15.34 -15.89 -10.71
C PRO A 198 16.70 -15.22 -10.92
N ASN A 199 17.61 -15.84 -11.68
CA ASN A 199 18.94 -15.28 -11.95
C ASN A 199 18.92 -14.26 -13.11
N LEU A 200 17.80 -14.16 -13.85
CA LEU A 200 17.65 -13.23 -14.97
C LEU A 200 17.04 -11.93 -14.44
N THR A 201 17.88 -10.94 -14.18
CA THR A 201 17.47 -9.66 -13.56
C THR A 201 17.20 -8.55 -14.57
N THR A 202 17.39 -8.82 -15.87
CA THR A 202 17.11 -7.87 -16.95
C THR A 202 16.33 -8.52 -18.09
N TRP A 203 15.52 -7.74 -18.80
CA TRP A 203 14.79 -8.22 -19.99
C TRP A 203 15.71 -8.81 -21.06
N SER A 204 16.86 -8.17 -21.30
CA SER A 204 17.85 -8.68 -22.25
C SER A 204 18.44 -10.02 -21.82
N SER A 205 18.73 -10.22 -20.53
CA SER A 205 19.18 -11.52 -20.00
C SER A 205 18.12 -12.60 -20.14
N ALA A 206 16.84 -12.22 -20.08
CA ALA A 206 15.71 -13.11 -20.31
C ALA A 206 15.41 -13.39 -21.79
N GLY A 207 16.12 -12.73 -22.71
CA GLY A 207 15.96 -12.90 -24.16
C GLY A 207 14.87 -12.02 -24.79
N TYR A 208 14.44 -10.96 -24.10
CA TYR A 208 13.39 -10.05 -24.59
C TYR A 208 13.88 -8.60 -24.67
N SER A 209 13.22 -7.81 -25.51
CA SER A 209 13.38 -6.36 -25.51
C SER A 209 12.67 -5.74 -24.32
N TYR A 210 13.20 -4.63 -23.80
CA TYR A 210 12.51 -3.84 -22.79
C TYR A 210 11.12 -3.40 -23.32
N PRO A 211 10.04 -3.48 -22.51
CA PRO A 211 8.72 -3.02 -22.92
C PRO A 211 8.74 -1.55 -23.36
N ARG A 212 8.23 -1.28 -24.55
CA ARG A 212 8.18 0.09 -25.10
C ARG A 212 7.08 0.91 -24.43
N ASN A 213 7.34 2.20 -24.25
CA ASN A 213 6.39 3.19 -23.79
C ASN A 213 6.15 4.21 -24.90
N SER A 214 4.93 4.27 -25.44
CA SER A 214 4.59 5.18 -26.55
C SER A 214 4.76 6.67 -26.21
N GLN A 215 4.76 7.04 -24.92
CA GLN A 215 5.01 8.40 -24.45
C GLN A 215 6.50 8.76 -24.43
N TYR A 216 7.40 7.77 -24.42
CA TYR A 216 8.85 7.97 -24.36
C TYR A 216 9.56 7.58 -25.67
N ASP A 217 9.25 6.40 -26.20
CA ASP A 217 9.90 5.83 -27.38
C ASP A 217 9.33 6.37 -28.71
N GLY A 218 8.22 7.11 -28.65
CA GLY A 218 7.42 7.46 -29.82
C GLY A 218 6.61 6.26 -30.35
N CYS A 219 5.72 6.53 -31.30
CA CYS A 219 4.92 5.50 -31.97
C CYS A 219 5.78 4.52 -32.79
#